data_AF-A0A2P2KWL4-F1
#
_entry.id   AF-A0A2P2KWL4-F1
#
_cell.length_a   1.000
_cell.length_b   1.000
_cell.length_c   1.000
_cell.angle_alpha   90.00
_cell.angle_beta   90.00
_cell.angle_gamma   90.00
#
_symmetry.space_group_name_H-M   'P 1'
#
loop_
_entity.id
_entity.type
_entity.pdbx_description
1 polymer ?
#
loop_
_entity_poly.entity_id
_entity_poly.type
_entity_poly.pdbx_seq_one_letter_code
_entity_poly.pdbx_strand_id
1 'polypeptide(L)'
;MSESDTFFEDKLDIAETNGLGETAEFNIVLGNPLPPAMLPYLRLVALGGTDVFLLEALFRNTVWGHLELPVSHANEELICRVVRDACKSALSGYQTTIEEDEKLKGADLNARLEIAVEIRLGEKKVLHQIDNTFQKRESELDELEYYQERRLKDLGLVGEQGEIIFWESK
;
A
#
# COMPACT_ATOMS: atom_id res chain seq x y z
N MET A 1 6.57 5.63 10.92
CA MET A 1 6.14 4.36 11.54
C MET A 1 6.05 4.63 13.03
N SER A 2 5.22 3.91 13.78
CA SER A 2 5.11 4.19 15.22
C SER A 2 6.23 3.50 15.99
N GLU A 3 6.96 4.23 16.85
CA GLU A 3 7.89 3.64 17.83
C GLU A 3 7.18 2.66 18.80
N SER A 4 5.85 2.76 18.91
CA SER A 4 5.04 1.82 19.69
C SER A 4 4.82 0.47 18.99
N ASP A 5 5.26 0.30 17.75
CA ASP A 5 5.19 -0.97 17.02
C ASP A 5 6.23 -1.94 17.58
N THR A 6 5.79 -3.13 17.98
CA THR A 6 6.67 -4.19 18.49
C THR A 6 7.82 -4.53 17.52
N PHE A 7 7.62 -4.33 16.22
CA PHE A 7 8.59 -4.62 15.17
C PHE A 7 9.21 -3.36 14.56
N PHE A 8 9.21 -2.25 15.30
CA PHE A 8 9.66 -0.94 14.83
C PHE A 8 11.07 -0.99 14.20
N GLU A 9 12.05 -1.54 14.92
CA GLU A 9 13.46 -1.57 14.49
C GLU A 9 13.64 -2.38 13.20
N ASP A 10 13.04 -3.58 13.11
CA ASP A 10 13.16 -4.43 11.91
C ASP A 10 12.53 -3.76 10.69
N LYS A 11 11.35 -3.15 10.88
CA LYS A 11 10.67 -2.42 9.80
C LYS A 11 11.46 -1.16 9.39
N LEU A 12 12.09 -0.47 10.34
CA LEU A 12 12.85 0.75 10.07
C LEU A 12 14.10 0.42 9.27
N ASP A 13 14.83 -0.63 9.65
CA ASP A 13 15.98 -1.14 8.91
C ASP A 13 15.61 -1.49 7.45
N ILE A 14 14.46 -2.15 7.24
CA ILE A 14 13.97 -2.45 5.89
C ILE A 14 13.64 -1.16 5.12
N ALA A 15 13.01 -0.17 5.76
CA ALA A 15 12.72 1.10 5.10
C ALA A 15 14.01 1.84 4.68
N GLU A 16 14.98 1.95 5.59
CA GLU A 16 16.24 2.67 5.38
C GLU A 16 17.11 2.05 4.30
N THR A 17 17.22 0.71 4.30
CA THR A 17 17.94 -0.03 3.26
C THR A 17 17.33 0.12 1.86
N ASN A 18 16.07 0.55 1.79
CA ASN A 18 15.34 0.83 0.54
C ASN A 18 15.14 2.33 0.28
N GLY A 19 15.91 3.19 0.96
CA GLY A 19 15.95 4.64 0.70
C GLY A 19 14.76 5.43 1.26
N LEU A 20 14.02 4.85 2.19
CA LEU A 20 12.93 5.49 2.91
C LEU A 20 13.33 5.69 4.38
N GLY A 21 12.73 6.67 5.05
CA GLY A 21 12.95 6.88 6.47
C GLY A 21 11.86 6.27 7.33
N GLU A 22 11.96 6.51 8.63
CA GLU A 22 10.88 6.29 9.59
C GLU A 22 9.58 6.99 9.16
N THR A 23 9.71 8.18 8.57
CA THR A 23 8.63 8.92 7.91
C THR A 23 8.92 9.01 6.42
N ALA A 24 7.90 8.78 5.60
CA ALA A 24 7.97 8.89 4.15
C ALA A 24 6.79 9.72 3.63
N GLU A 25 7.09 10.66 2.74
CA GLU A 25 6.10 11.50 2.07
C GLU A 25 5.97 11.09 0.60
N PHE A 26 4.73 10.86 0.16
CA PHE A 26 4.43 10.44 -1.20
C PHE A 26 3.52 11.47 -1.87
N ASN A 27 4.03 12.15 -2.90
CA ASN A 27 3.24 13.12 -3.66
C ASN A 27 2.34 12.40 -4.67
N ILE A 28 1.03 12.60 -4.55
CA ILE A 28 0.03 12.00 -5.44
C ILE A 28 -0.55 13.11 -6.33
N VAL A 29 -0.43 12.92 -7.64
CA VAL A 29 -0.87 13.89 -8.65
C VAL A 29 -2.14 13.36 -9.33
N LEU A 30 -3.11 14.25 -9.52
CA LEU A 30 -4.36 13.94 -10.21
C LEU A 30 -4.07 13.37 -11.62
N GLY A 31 -4.69 12.24 -11.95
CA GLY A 31 -4.51 11.52 -13.21
C GLY A 31 -3.28 10.62 -13.29
N ASN A 32 -2.34 10.70 -12.34
CA ASN A 32 -1.14 9.87 -12.32
C ASN A 32 -1.33 8.60 -11.48
N PRO A 33 -0.59 7.51 -11.78
CA PRO A 33 -0.55 6.33 -10.91
C PRO A 33 0.07 6.67 -9.55
N LEU A 34 -0.21 5.82 -8.55
CA LEU A 34 0.41 5.94 -7.22
C LEU A 34 1.94 5.84 -7.33
N PRO A 35 2.70 6.57 -6.49
CA PRO A 35 4.14 6.44 -6.43
C PRO A 35 4.57 4.98 -6.17
N PRO A 36 5.54 4.41 -6.93
CA PRO A 36 5.87 2.99 -6.86
C PRO A 36 6.24 2.49 -5.45
N ALA A 37 6.94 3.30 -4.66
CA ALA A 37 7.36 2.96 -3.30
C ALA A 37 6.25 3.07 -2.24
N MET A 38 5.10 3.70 -2.57
CA MET A 38 4.02 3.92 -1.61
C MET A 38 3.40 2.60 -1.13
N LEU A 39 3.09 1.67 -2.04
CA LEU A 39 2.44 0.41 -1.68
C LEU A 39 3.35 -0.52 -0.87
N PRO A 40 4.62 -0.78 -1.27
CA PRO A 40 5.55 -1.54 -0.44
C PRO A 40 5.71 -0.96 0.96
N TYR A 41 5.80 0.37 1.07
CA TYR A 41 5.91 1.03 2.36
C TYR A 41 4.65 0.86 3.20
N LEU A 42 3.46 1.02 2.63
CA LEU A 42 2.20 0.77 3.34
C LEU A 42 2.08 -0.69 3.82
N ARG A 43 2.53 -1.66 3.01
CA ARG A 43 2.57 -3.08 3.37
C ARG A 43 3.51 -3.36 4.53
N LEU A 44 4.68 -2.72 4.53
CA LEU A 44 5.64 -2.78 5.63
C LEU A 44 5.08 -2.21 6.92
N VAL A 45 4.43 -1.03 6.84
CA VAL A 45 3.76 -0.40 7.98
C VAL A 45 2.67 -1.32 8.54
N ALA A 46 1.82 -1.87 7.67
CA ALA A 46 0.72 -2.77 8.02
C ALA A 46 1.16 -4.21 8.36
N LEU A 47 2.45 -4.53 8.25
CA LEU A 47 2.95 -5.88 8.47
C LEU A 47 2.78 -6.27 9.94
N GLY A 48 2.17 -7.42 10.20
CA GLY A 48 1.84 -7.87 11.54
C GLY A 48 1.20 -9.24 11.54
N GLY A 49 0.85 -9.75 12.72
CA GLY A 49 0.18 -11.04 12.87
C GLY A 49 0.94 -12.18 12.18
N THR A 50 0.30 -12.82 11.20
CA THR A 50 0.84 -13.98 10.47
C THR A 50 1.96 -13.62 9.50
N ASP A 51 2.15 -12.35 9.15
CA ASP A 51 3.11 -11.93 8.12
C ASP A 51 4.46 -11.48 8.70
N VAL A 52 4.59 -11.46 10.03
CA VAL A 52 5.80 -11.04 10.76
C VAL A 52 7.03 -11.85 10.39
N PHE A 53 6.87 -13.10 9.95
CA PHE A 53 8.01 -13.93 9.52
C PHE A 53 8.82 -13.29 8.38
N LEU A 54 8.23 -12.37 7.59
CA LEU A 54 8.94 -11.63 6.56
C LEU A 54 9.97 -10.63 7.11
N LEU A 55 9.93 -10.35 8.41
CA LEU A 55 10.93 -9.52 9.11
C LEU A 55 12.13 -10.34 9.60
N GLU A 56 12.08 -11.67 9.51
CA GLU A 56 13.21 -12.50 9.92
C GLU A 56 14.45 -12.25 9.05
N ALA A 57 15.63 -12.43 9.63
CA ALA A 57 16.91 -12.21 8.97
C ALA A 57 17.08 -12.97 7.63
N LEU A 58 16.37 -14.09 7.46
CA LEU A 58 16.34 -14.86 6.21
C LEU A 58 15.84 -14.04 5.02
N PHE A 59 14.87 -13.15 5.25
CA PHE A 59 14.23 -12.35 4.21
C PHE A 59 14.82 -10.95 4.08
N ARG A 60 15.80 -10.56 4.92
CA ARG A 60 16.30 -9.17 4.98
C ARG A 60 16.69 -8.58 3.63
N ASN A 61 17.26 -9.39 2.75
CA ASN A 61 17.71 -8.95 1.41
C ASN A 61 16.64 -9.07 0.31
N THR A 62 15.51 -9.74 0.58
CA THR A 62 14.46 -10.04 -0.41
C THR A 62 13.09 -9.50 -0.02
N VAL A 63 12.92 -9.06 1.23
CA VAL A 63 11.64 -8.63 1.81
C VAL A 63 11.03 -7.48 1.02
N TRP A 64 11.83 -6.53 0.55
CA TRP A 64 11.32 -5.44 -0.28
C TRP A 64 10.68 -5.93 -1.57
N GLY A 65 11.31 -6.87 -2.27
CA GLY A 65 10.72 -7.51 -3.45
C GLY A 65 9.45 -8.30 -3.15
N HIS A 66 9.31 -8.85 -1.93
CA HIS A 66 8.05 -9.45 -1.49
C HIS A 66 6.97 -8.40 -1.22
N LEU A 67 7.33 -7.22 -0.71
CA LEU A 67 6.45 -6.08 -0.44
C LEU A 67 6.04 -5.34 -1.72
N GLU A 68 6.76 -5.47 -2.83
CA GLU A 68 6.33 -4.98 -4.15
C GLU A 68 5.07 -5.69 -4.66
N LEU A 69 4.82 -6.90 -4.17
CA LEU A 69 3.63 -7.70 -4.46
C LEU A 69 2.72 -7.81 -3.22
N PRO A 70 1.44 -8.21 -3.39
CA PRO A 70 0.55 -8.42 -2.25
C PRO A 70 1.11 -9.43 -1.25
N VAL A 71 1.06 -9.11 0.05
CA VAL A 71 1.63 -9.97 1.11
C VAL A 71 0.61 -11.03 1.53
N SER A 72 -0.51 -10.57 2.09
CA SER A 72 -1.63 -11.38 2.52
C SER A 72 -2.93 -10.61 2.35
N HIS A 73 -4.06 -11.31 2.31
CA HIS A 73 -5.37 -10.68 2.24
C HIS A 73 -5.59 -9.71 3.41
N ALA A 74 -5.25 -10.12 4.63
CA ALA A 74 -5.42 -9.29 5.82
C ALA A 74 -4.57 -8.01 5.78
N ASN A 75 -3.35 -8.09 5.25
CA ASN A 75 -2.47 -6.94 5.08
C ASN A 75 -3.03 -5.95 4.05
N GLU A 76 -3.44 -6.43 2.86
CA GLU A 76 -4.03 -5.56 1.82
C GLU A 76 -5.37 -4.95 2.25
N GLU A 77 -6.24 -5.73 2.91
CA GLU A 77 -7.52 -5.26 3.45
C GLU A 77 -7.30 -4.14 4.48
N LEU A 78 -6.35 -4.32 5.39
CA LEU A 78 -6.00 -3.32 6.39
C LEU A 78 -5.55 -2.01 5.74
N ILE A 79 -4.67 -2.08 4.74
CA ILE A 79 -4.19 -0.90 4.00
C ILE A 79 -5.34 -0.20 3.29
N CYS A 80 -6.18 -0.95 2.57
CA CYS A 80 -7.32 -0.38 1.85
C CYS A 80 -8.24 0.35 2.82
N ARG A 81 -8.63 -0.30 3.92
CA ARG A 81 -9.49 0.33 4.94
C ARG A 81 -8.87 1.61 5.50
N VAL A 82 -7.61 1.55 5.97
CA VAL A 82 -6.95 2.69 6.62
C VAL A 82 -6.80 3.88 5.66
N VAL A 83 -6.38 3.64 4.42
CA VAL A 83 -6.21 4.74 3.44
C VAL A 83 -7.57 5.34 3.07
N ARG A 84 -8.60 4.52 2.86
CA ARG A 84 -9.95 5.00 2.55
C ARG A 84 -10.56 5.78 3.70
N ASP A 85 -10.41 5.31 4.93
CA ASP A 85 -10.90 6.01 6.12
C ASP A 85 -10.17 7.34 6.33
N ALA A 86 -8.86 7.39 6.08
CA ALA A 86 -8.10 8.64 6.08
C ALA A 86 -8.59 9.62 5.01
N CYS A 87 -8.86 9.14 3.78
CA CYS A 87 -9.41 9.99 2.70
C CYS A 87 -10.79 10.53 3.07
N LYS A 88 -11.70 9.68 3.58
CA LYS A 88 -13.04 10.10 4.03
C LYS A 88 -12.97 11.11 5.17
N SER A 89 -12.09 10.88 6.14
CA SER A 89 -11.87 11.80 7.25
C SER A 89 -11.35 13.15 6.74
N ALA A 90 -10.33 13.16 5.87
CA ALA A 90 -9.81 14.38 5.27
C ALA A 90 -10.88 15.13 4.45
N LEU A 91 -11.66 14.43 3.62
CA LEU A 91 -12.76 15.01 2.84
C LEU A 91 -13.83 15.64 3.73
N SER A 92 -14.15 15.02 4.88
CA SER A 92 -15.12 15.56 5.84
C SER A 92 -14.68 16.87 6.51
N GLY A 93 -13.37 17.19 6.45
CA GLY A 93 -12.82 18.45 6.96
C GLY A 93 -13.09 19.67 6.07
N TYR A 94 -13.49 19.49 4.81
CA TYR A 94 -13.85 20.59 3.91
C TYR A 94 -15.28 21.06 4.16
N GLN A 95 -15.47 22.38 4.16
CA GLN A 95 -16.78 23.01 4.37
C GLN A 95 -17.65 23.04 3.10
N THR A 96 -17.05 22.79 1.93
CA THR A 96 -17.73 22.82 0.64
C THR A 96 -17.54 21.52 -0.12
N THR A 97 -18.48 21.18 -1.00
CA THR A 97 -18.35 20.04 -1.91
C THR A 97 -17.54 20.38 -3.16
N ILE A 98 -17.23 19.38 -3.99
CA ILE A 98 -16.61 19.59 -5.30
C ILE A 98 -17.56 20.41 -6.20
N GLU A 99 -18.84 20.07 -6.22
CA GLU A 99 -19.85 20.72 -7.07
C GLU A 99 -20.06 22.20 -6.69
N GLU A 100 -19.98 22.52 -5.40
CA GLU A 100 -20.03 23.91 -4.92
C GLU A 100 -18.81 24.71 -5.40
N ASP A 101 -17.62 24.13 -5.30
CA ASP A 101 -16.39 24.80 -5.74
C ASP A 101 -16.28 24.92 -7.26
N GLU A 102 -16.76 23.95 -8.03
CA GLU A 102 -16.85 24.04 -9.50
C GLU A 102 -17.79 25.17 -9.93
N LYS A 103 -18.90 25.41 -9.21
CA LYS A 103 -19.78 26.55 -9.49
C LYS A 103 -19.13 27.90 -9.20
N LEU A 104 -18.16 27.94 -8.28
CA LEU A 104 -17.41 29.15 -7.96
C LEU A 104 -16.34 29.46 -9.02
N LYS A 105 -15.89 28.47 -9.80
CA LYS A 105 -15.00 28.68 -10.95
C LYS A 105 -15.72 29.41 -12.08
N GLY A 106 -15.56 30.73 -12.12
CA GLY A 106 -16.22 31.62 -13.09
C GLY A 106 -17.07 32.71 -12.44
N ALA A 107 -17.19 32.72 -11.11
CA ALA A 107 -17.67 33.88 -10.38
C ALA A 107 -16.59 34.98 -10.34
N ASP A 108 -17.02 36.23 -10.18
CA ASP A 108 -16.11 37.36 -9.94
C ASP A 108 -15.59 37.28 -8.49
N LEU A 109 -14.52 36.52 -8.30
CA LEU A 109 -13.88 36.28 -7.02
C LEU A 109 -12.64 37.19 -6.89
N ASN A 110 -12.33 37.58 -5.66
CA ASN A 110 -11.01 38.15 -5.41
C ASN A 110 -9.91 37.08 -5.58
N ALA A 111 -8.71 37.51 -5.94
CA ALA A 111 -7.59 36.60 -6.25
C ALA A 111 -7.26 35.60 -5.15
N ARG A 112 -7.40 35.97 -3.87
CA ARG A 112 -7.12 35.05 -2.75
C ARG A 112 -8.17 33.97 -2.62
N LEU A 113 -9.43 34.33 -2.83
CA LEU A 113 -10.55 33.39 -2.79
C LEU A 113 -10.52 32.45 -4.00
N GLU A 114 -10.15 32.95 -5.18
CA GLU A 114 -9.93 32.14 -6.38
C GLU A 114 -8.87 31.06 -6.12
N ILE A 115 -7.66 31.44 -5.64
CA ILE A 115 -6.61 30.48 -5.27
C ILE A 115 -7.12 29.46 -4.25
N ALA A 116 -7.83 29.91 -3.21
CA ALA A 116 -8.36 29.01 -2.18
C ALA A 116 -9.39 28.00 -2.71
N VAL A 117 -10.24 28.42 -3.66
CA VAL A 117 -11.21 27.55 -4.35
C VAL A 117 -10.46 26.52 -5.21
N GLU A 118 -9.46 26.95 -5.97
CA GLU A 118 -8.71 26.06 -6.85
C GLU A 118 -7.92 25.00 -6.09
N ILE A 119 -7.22 25.39 -5.03
CA ILE A 119 -6.44 24.47 -4.19
C ILE A 119 -7.34 23.42 -3.56
N ARG A 120 -8.38 23.84 -2.83
CA ARG A 120 -9.24 22.89 -2.12
C ARG A 120 -10.03 21.98 -3.07
N LEU A 121 -10.41 22.48 -4.25
CA LEU A 121 -11.03 21.67 -5.30
C LEU A 121 -10.05 20.62 -5.83
N GLY A 122 -8.80 21.02 -6.09
CA GLY A 122 -7.73 20.11 -6.52
C GLY A 122 -7.47 19.00 -5.50
N GLU A 123 -7.31 19.38 -4.23
CA GLU A 123 -7.10 18.44 -3.13
C GLU A 123 -8.25 17.44 -2.99
N LYS A 124 -9.51 17.92 -3.01
CA LYS A 124 -10.68 17.02 -2.96
C LYS A 124 -10.70 16.03 -4.11
N LYS A 125 -10.36 16.46 -5.34
CA LYS A 125 -10.29 15.56 -6.49
C LYS A 125 -9.20 14.50 -6.32
N VAL A 126 -8.03 14.88 -5.81
CA VAL A 126 -6.94 13.93 -5.52
C VAL A 126 -7.37 12.94 -4.41
N LEU A 127 -7.98 13.42 -3.33
CA LEU A 127 -8.49 12.56 -2.26
C LEU A 127 -9.53 11.55 -2.76
N HIS A 128 -10.46 11.97 -3.62
CA HIS A 128 -11.40 11.06 -4.28
C HIS A 128 -10.70 10.05 -5.21
N GLN A 129 -9.69 10.47 -5.97
CA GLN A 129 -8.90 9.53 -6.79
C GLN A 129 -8.23 8.46 -5.92
N ILE A 130 -7.67 8.85 -4.77
CA ILE A 130 -7.03 7.91 -3.84
C ILE A 130 -8.08 6.94 -3.28
N ASP A 131 -9.19 7.44 -2.74
CA ASP A 131 -10.26 6.58 -2.21
C ASP A 131 -10.78 5.60 -3.27
N ASN A 132 -11.03 6.07 -4.49
CA ASN A 132 -11.49 5.22 -5.60
C ASN A 132 -10.44 4.17 -5.99
N THR A 133 -9.15 4.53 -5.97
CA THR A 133 -8.04 3.59 -6.27
C THR A 133 -8.01 2.46 -5.25
N PHE A 134 -8.12 2.79 -3.96
CA PHE A 134 -8.13 1.79 -2.90
C PHE A 134 -9.46 1.05 -2.78
N GLN A 135 -10.59 1.67 -3.14
CA GLN A 135 -11.88 0.97 -3.26
C GLN A 135 -11.84 -0.10 -4.35
N LYS A 136 -11.24 0.22 -5.50
CA LYS A 136 -11.05 -0.77 -6.58
C LYS A 136 -10.16 -1.92 -6.11
N ARG A 137 -9.02 -1.60 -5.46
CA ARG A 137 -8.14 -2.62 -4.88
C ARG A 137 -8.85 -3.51 -3.86
N GLU A 138 -9.69 -2.92 -3.02
CA GLU A 138 -10.51 -3.66 -2.04
C GLU A 138 -11.50 -4.63 -2.72
N SER A 139 -12.08 -4.25 -3.86
CA SER A 139 -12.95 -5.16 -4.62
C SER A 139 -12.22 -6.31 -5.33
N GLU A 140 -10.90 -6.19 -5.50
CA GLU A 140 -10.05 -7.16 -6.19
C GLU A 140 -9.28 -8.07 -5.20
N LEU A 141 -9.52 -7.96 -3.88
CA LEU A 141 -8.73 -8.68 -2.87
C LEU A 141 -8.74 -10.20 -3.04
N ASP A 142 -9.86 -10.79 -3.45
CA ASP A 142 -9.97 -12.25 -3.68
C ASP A 142 -9.30 -12.69 -5.00
N GLU A 143 -8.93 -11.75 -5.87
CA GLU A 143 -8.28 -12.01 -7.16
C GLU A 143 -6.75 -11.84 -7.09
N LEU A 144 -6.23 -11.28 -6.00
CA LEU A 144 -4.81 -11.05 -5.81
C LEU A 144 -4.08 -12.35 -5.46
N GLU A 145 -2.93 -12.56 -6.10
CA GLU A 145 -2.03 -13.63 -5.73
C GLU A 145 -1.11 -13.20 -4.58
N TYR A 146 -1.24 -13.86 -3.43
CA TYR A 146 -0.49 -13.53 -2.20
C TYR A 146 0.82 -14.29 -2.04
N TYR A 147 1.62 -13.93 -1.03
CA TYR A 147 2.95 -14.52 -0.81
C TYR A 147 2.91 -16.05 -0.73
N GLN A 148 1.96 -16.62 0.01
CA GLN A 148 1.86 -18.07 0.17
C GLN A 148 1.56 -18.77 -1.14
N GLU A 149 0.67 -18.20 -1.98
CA GLU A 149 0.33 -18.76 -3.28
C GLU A 149 1.52 -18.71 -4.24
N ARG A 150 2.22 -17.57 -4.30
CA ARG A 150 3.43 -17.41 -5.12
C ARG A 150 4.50 -18.44 -4.76
N ARG A 151 4.69 -18.70 -3.47
CA ARG A 151 5.67 -19.68 -2.97
C ARG A 151 5.35 -21.11 -3.41
N LEU A 152 4.07 -21.44 -3.60
CA LEU A 152 3.64 -22.79 -3.98
C LEU A 152 3.72 -23.04 -5.50
N LYS A 153 3.97 -22.02 -6.33
CA LYS A 153 4.07 -22.18 -7.78
C LYS A 153 5.24 -23.08 -8.21
N ASP A 154 6.34 -23.04 -7.49
CA ASP A 154 7.56 -23.79 -7.84
C ASP A 154 7.66 -25.15 -7.12
N LEU A 155 6.53 -25.72 -6.68
CA LEU A 155 6.52 -27.00 -5.95
C LEU A 155 6.92 -28.21 -6.80
N GLY A 156 6.90 -28.11 -8.13
CA GLY A 156 7.27 -29.23 -9.01
C GLY A 156 6.40 -30.48 -8.80
N LEU A 157 5.12 -30.31 -8.41
CA LEU A 157 4.20 -31.42 -8.08
C LEU A 157 4.04 -32.45 -9.21
N VAL A 158 4.30 -32.05 -10.46
CA VAL A 158 4.37 -32.94 -11.63
C VAL A 158 5.81 -32.93 -12.16
N GLY A 159 6.70 -33.56 -11.40
CA GLY A 159 8.09 -33.79 -11.79
C GLY A 159 8.30 -35.15 -12.48
N GLU A 160 9.54 -35.44 -12.87
CA GLU A 160 9.92 -36.78 -13.34
C GLU A 160 9.78 -37.81 -12.20
N GLN A 161 9.49 -39.06 -12.56
CA GLN A 161 9.41 -40.14 -11.58
C GLN A 161 10.78 -40.32 -10.91
N GLY A 162 10.90 -39.89 -9.65
CA GLY A 162 12.16 -39.97 -8.90
C GLY A 162 12.67 -41.41 -8.80
N GLU A 163 13.98 -41.59 -8.89
CA GLU A 163 14.62 -42.90 -8.72
C GLU A 163 14.33 -43.45 -7.30
N ILE A 164 13.93 -44.71 -7.22
CA ILE A 164 13.78 -45.41 -5.95
C ILE A 164 15.18 -45.66 -5.38
N ILE A 165 15.59 -44.84 -4.43
CA ILE A 165 16.87 -44.98 -3.74
C ILE A 165 16.75 -46.10 -2.70
N PHE A 166 17.25 -47.30 -3.01
CA PHE A 166 17.40 -48.36 -2.03
C PHE A 166 18.61 -48.07 -1.15
N TRP A 167 18.36 -47.82 0.13
CA TRP A 167 19.40 -47.76 1.15
C TRP A 167 19.88 -49.20 1.44
N GLU A 168 20.86 -49.69 0.69
CA GLU A 168 21.58 -50.91 1.06
C GLU A 168 22.57 -50.59 2.20
N SER A 169 22.25 -51.04 3.41
CA SER A 169 23.20 -51.09 4.52
C SER A 169 24.30 -52.09 4.20
N LYS A 170 25.55 -51.62 4.11
CA LYS A 170 26.75 -52.47 4.09
C LYS A 170 27.03 -53.10 5.46
#